data_AF-A0A1G8T5S8-F1
#
_entry.id   AF-A0A1G8T5S8-F1
#
_cell.length_a   1.000
_cell.length_b   1.000
_cell.length_c   1.000
_cell.angle_alpha   90.00
_cell.angle_beta   90.00
_cell.angle_gamma   90.00
#
_symmetry.space_group_name_H-M   'P 1'
#
loop_
_entity.id
_entity.type
_entity.pdbx_description
1 polymer ?
#
loop_
_entity_poly.entity_id
_entity_poly.type
_entity_poly.pdbx_seq_one_letter_code
_entity_poly.pdbx_strand_id
1 'polypeptide(L)'
;MATPGHTNGGSRARLRWPGGTMGAERPLPCGPMADAGVRVPEWVAQQQGDVEVDFFGFSLQDADDTAVPLPYPEGRSGRGFVSQREGRIDVESAGHTHTALLDVEVWDGPAPPAEDRAAWEERAEAELSCTSGEVAVWATAAGPMPDRIRLADGPGRWAVRLYCAGRAAVRPLAEQGVPEGVERYLAQFWPLPPSHTGPARRGA
;
A
#
# COMPACT_ATOMS: atom_id res chain seq x y z
N MET A 1 6.00 -5.62 54.35
CA MET A 1 5.04 -4.68 53.76
C MET A 1 5.03 -4.93 52.27
N ALA A 2 3.89 -5.35 51.71
CA ALA A 2 3.73 -5.78 50.33
C ALA A 2 2.79 -4.81 49.59
N THR A 3 3.24 -4.39 48.39
CA THR A 3 2.57 -4.01 47.11
C THR A 3 1.17 -3.37 47.07
N PRO A 4 0.89 -2.49 46.08
CA PRO A 4 0.52 -2.91 44.70
C PRO A 4 1.31 -2.15 43.62
N GLY A 5 1.65 -2.69 42.44
CA GLY A 5 0.82 -3.49 41.55
C GLY A 5 0.20 -2.57 40.49
N HIS A 6 0.92 -2.26 39.41
CA HIS A 6 0.34 -1.65 38.20
C HIS A 6 0.44 -2.64 37.04
N THR A 7 -0.56 -3.51 36.97
CA THR A 7 -1.03 -4.08 35.71
C THR A 7 -1.91 -3.03 35.05
N ASN A 8 -1.63 -2.66 33.80
CA ASN A 8 -2.68 -2.15 32.94
C ASN A 8 -2.72 -2.99 31.67
N GLY A 9 -3.69 -3.90 31.65
CA GLY A 9 -4.09 -4.64 30.47
C GLY A 9 -4.94 -3.73 29.59
N GLY A 10 -4.49 -3.58 28.34
CA GLY A 10 -5.27 -3.01 27.25
C GLY A 10 -5.39 -4.02 26.11
N SER A 11 -5.84 -5.25 26.41
CA SER A 11 -6.36 -6.11 25.35
C SER A 11 -7.62 -5.46 24.77
N ARG A 12 -7.54 -4.94 23.55
CA ARG A 12 -8.70 -4.77 22.68
C ARG A 12 -8.42 -5.39 21.32
N ALA A 13 -9.47 -6.01 20.80
CA ALA A 13 -9.42 -7.09 19.84
C ALA A 13 -9.01 -6.65 18.44
N ARG A 14 -8.13 -7.49 17.88
CA ARG A 14 -8.02 -7.88 16.47
C ARG A 14 -9.38 -7.81 15.76
N LEU A 15 -9.43 -7.12 14.63
CA LEU A 15 -10.38 -7.46 13.57
C LEU A 15 -9.60 -8.11 12.43
N ARG A 16 -9.83 -9.41 12.27
CA ARG A 16 -9.33 -10.23 11.16
C ARG A 16 -10.11 -9.90 9.89
N TRP A 17 -9.44 -10.03 8.74
CA TRP A 17 -10.07 -10.41 7.48
C TRP A 17 -10.57 -11.86 7.52
N PRO A 18 -11.83 -12.10 7.11
CA PRO A 18 -12.20 -13.30 6.36
C PRO A 18 -12.65 -12.92 4.95
N GLY A 19 -11.95 -13.46 3.95
CA GLY A 19 -12.41 -13.49 2.57
C GLY A 19 -13.68 -14.32 2.44
N GLY A 20 -14.71 -13.74 1.84
CA GLY A 20 -15.98 -14.39 1.55
C GLY A 20 -16.49 -13.91 0.19
N THR A 21 -16.33 -14.76 -0.82
CA THR A 21 -16.99 -14.63 -2.11
C THR A 21 -18.49 -14.82 -1.91
N MET A 22 -19.28 -13.77 -2.08
CA MET A 22 -20.74 -13.87 -2.15
C MET A 22 -21.15 -13.71 -3.61
N GLY A 23 -21.47 -14.84 -4.23
CA GLY A 23 -22.07 -14.88 -5.57
C GLY A 23 -23.46 -14.25 -5.54
N ALA A 24 -23.73 -13.40 -6.53
CA ALA A 24 -25.07 -12.92 -6.82
C ALA A 24 -25.36 -13.17 -8.30
N GLU A 25 -25.99 -14.30 -8.60
CA GLU A 25 -26.64 -14.54 -9.89
C GLU A 25 -27.91 -13.69 -9.98
N ARG A 26 -28.02 -12.84 -11.02
CA ARG A 26 -29.28 -12.21 -11.45
C ARG A 26 -29.39 -12.25 -12.99
N PRO A 27 -30.62 -12.31 -13.53
CA PRO A 27 -30.88 -12.85 -14.86
C PRO A 27 -30.64 -11.84 -16.00
N LEU A 28 -30.31 -12.41 -17.18
CA LEU A 28 -30.01 -11.70 -18.43
C LEU A 28 -31.25 -10.97 -19.01
N PRO A 29 -31.12 -9.70 -19.44
CA PRO A 29 -32.02 -9.10 -20.43
C PRO A 29 -31.46 -9.22 -21.86
N CYS A 30 -32.34 -9.63 -22.79
CA CYS A 30 -32.10 -9.66 -24.23
C CYS A 30 -32.05 -8.24 -24.85
N GLY A 31 -30.87 -7.82 -25.32
CA GLY A 31 -30.57 -6.90 -26.45
C GLY A 31 -31.19 -5.47 -26.52
N PRO A 32 -30.66 -4.53 -27.35
CA PRO A 32 -29.63 -4.67 -28.38
C PRO A 32 -28.41 -3.71 -28.28
N MET A 33 -27.33 -4.07 -28.99
CA MET A 33 -26.19 -3.28 -29.50
C MET A 33 -25.39 -2.37 -28.54
N ALA A 34 -24.31 -2.96 -28.01
CA ALA A 34 -23.00 -2.39 -27.67
C ALA A 34 -22.85 -0.86 -27.66
N ASP A 35 -23.23 -0.26 -26.53
CA ASP A 35 -22.41 0.81 -25.96
C ASP A 35 -21.11 0.14 -25.50
N ALA A 36 -19.95 0.61 -25.96
CA ALA A 36 -18.67 0.18 -25.41
C ALA A 36 -18.55 0.82 -24.02
N GLY A 37 -19.37 0.31 -23.09
CA GLY A 37 -19.46 0.81 -21.73
C GLY A 37 -18.06 0.80 -21.13
N VAL A 38 -17.55 1.98 -20.82
CA VAL A 38 -16.32 2.13 -20.05
C VAL A 38 -16.54 1.35 -18.75
N ARG A 39 -15.86 0.21 -18.60
CA ARG A 39 -15.89 -0.57 -17.38
C ARG A 39 -15.40 0.34 -16.26
N VAL A 40 -16.27 0.67 -15.31
CA VAL A 40 -15.87 1.37 -14.10
C VAL A 40 -14.96 0.40 -13.32
N PRO A 41 -13.72 0.79 -12.98
CA PRO A 41 -12.87 -0.08 -12.18
C PRO A 41 -13.55 -0.32 -10.82
N GLU A 42 -13.48 -1.56 -10.34
CA GLU A 42 -13.96 -1.92 -9.01
C GLU A 42 -12.78 -2.39 -8.15
N TRP A 43 -12.85 -2.08 -6.87
CA TRP A 43 -11.97 -2.69 -5.87
C TRP A 43 -12.24 -4.20 -5.78
N VAL A 44 -11.21 -4.99 -5.98
CA VAL A 44 -11.26 -6.45 -5.83
C VAL A 44 -10.68 -6.92 -4.50
N ALA A 45 -9.89 -6.08 -3.84
CA ALA A 45 -9.43 -6.31 -2.48
C ALA A 45 -9.27 -4.99 -1.73
N GLN A 46 -9.58 -5.02 -0.43
CA GLN A 46 -9.30 -3.94 0.51
C GLN A 46 -8.58 -4.51 1.74
N GLN A 47 -7.46 -3.89 2.10
CA GLN A 47 -6.65 -4.21 3.26
C GLN A 47 -6.36 -2.94 4.08
N GLN A 48 -6.04 -3.08 5.36
CA GLN A 48 -5.84 -2.01 6.33
C GLN A 48 -4.96 -2.55 7.46
N GLY A 49 -3.78 -1.99 7.62
CA GLY A 49 -2.83 -2.45 8.64
C GLY A 49 -2.16 -1.30 9.37
N ASP A 50 -1.58 -1.64 10.51
CA ASP A 50 -0.64 -0.78 11.20
C ASP A 50 0.71 -0.84 10.48
N VAL A 51 1.34 0.33 10.32
CA VAL A 51 2.68 0.46 9.72
C VAL A 51 3.62 1.04 10.76
N GLU A 52 4.60 0.25 11.16
CA GLU A 52 5.72 0.76 11.96
C GLU A 52 6.56 1.71 11.11
N VAL A 53 6.62 2.97 11.52
CA VAL A 53 7.49 3.98 10.94
C VAL A 53 8.62 4.23 11.91
N ASP A 54 9.85 4.10 11.42
CA ASP A 54 11.06 4.49 12.11
C ASP A 54 11.97 5.26 11.14
N PHE A 55 12.78 6.16 11.68
CA PHE A 55 13.66 7.04 10.90
C PHE A 55 12.92 7.71 9.72
N PHE A 56 11.71 8.23 9.98
CA PHE A 56 10.88 8.97 9.03
C PHE A 56 10.35 8.19 7.82
N GLY A 57 10.35 6.86 7.78
CA GLY A 57 9.80 6.20 6.60
C GLY A 57 9.63 4.69 6.69
N PHE A 58 8.97 4.19 5.66
CA PHE A 58 8.74 2.77 5.42
C PHE A 58 8.75 2.49 3.90
N SER A 59 8.67 1.23 3.50
CA SER A 59 8.63 0.86 2.08
C SER A 59 7.55 -0.17 1.78
N LEU A 60 7.00 -0.07 0.57
CA LEU A 60 6.17 -1.09 -0.06
C LEU A 60 7.07 -1.84 -1.05
N GLN A 61 7.52 -3.03 -0.66
CA GLN A 61 8.52 -3.81 -1.39
C GLN A 61 7.93 -5.16 -1.80
N ASP A 62 8.32 -5.68 -2.96
CA ASP A 62 8.00 -7.06 -3.35
C ASP A 62 8.35 -8.05 -2.24
N ALA A 63 7.45 -9.00 -1.98
CA ALA A 63 7.68 -10.07 -1.02
C ALA A 63 8.79 -11.05 -1.46
N ASP A 64 9.04 -11.17 -2.76
CA ASP A 64 10.22 -11.86 -3.31
C ASP A 64 11.42 -10.91 -3.29
N ASP A 65 12.21 -11.00 -2.22
CA ASP A 65 13.40 -10.17 -2.00
C ASP A 65 14.47 -10.36 -3.08
N THR A 66 14.49 -11.51 -3.76
CA THR A 66 15.42 -11.76 -4.87
C THR A 66 15.09 -10.91 -6.11
N ALA A 67 13.85 -10.42 -6.22
CA ALA A 67 13.40 -9.51 -7.25
C ALA A 67 13.61 -8.02 -6.90
N VAL A 68 14.27 -7.74 -5.77
CA VAL A 68 14.53 -6.38 -5.28
C VAL A 68 16.05 -6.14 -5.26
N PRO A 69 16.63 -5.54 -6.33
CA PRO A 69 18.09 -5.42 -6.46
C PRO A 69 18.77 -4.62 -5.34
N LEU A 70 18.01 -3.73 -4.72
CA LEU A 70 18.45 -2.93 -3.58
C LEU A 70 17.35 -3.04 -2.52
N PRO A 71 17.53 -3.75 -1.40
CA PRO A 71 16.50 -3.93 -0.38
C PRO A 71 16.35 -2.67 0.50
N TYR A 72 15.15 -2.41 1.01
CA TYR A 72 14.94 -1.28 1.92
C TYR A 72 15.73 -1.49 3.23
N PRO A 73 16.41 -0.45 3.78
CA PRO A 73 16.37 0.97 3.41
C PRO A 73 17.50 1.44 2.48
N GLU A 74 18.24 0.53 1.85
CA GLU A 74 19.43 0.90 1.08
C GLU A 74 19.08 1.84 -0.08
N GLY A 75 19.86 2.92 -0.21
CA GLY A 75 19.68 3.93 -1.25
C GLY A 75 18.50 4.89 -1.06
N ARG A 76 17.68 4.76 0.00
CA ARG A 76 16.56 5.68 0.30
C ARG A 76 17.02 7.14 0.29
N SER A 77 16.19 8.02 -0.28
CA SER A 77 16.58 9.41 -0.52
C SER A 77 16.28 10.37 0.64
N GLY A 78 15.25 10.08 1.46
CA GLY A 78 14.76 11.02 2.47
C GLY A 78 14.14 12.29 1.87
N ARG A 79 13.80 12.28 0.56
CA ARG A 79 13.34 13.45 -0.19
C ARG A 79 12.03 13.15 -0.90
N GLY A 80 11.13 14.15 -0.90
CA GLY A 80 9.80 14.01 -1.47
C GLY A 80 8.89 13.18 -0.57
N PHE A 81 7.67 12.92 -1.04
CA PHE A 81 6.73 12.05 -0.32
C PHE A 81 6.93 10.57 -0.67
N VAL A 82 7.17 10.28 -1.95
CA VAL A 82 7.36 8.93 -2.47
C VAL A 82 8.58 8.91 -3.38
N SER A 83 9.38 7.84 -3.29
CA SER A 83 10.44 7.56 -4.26
C SER A 83 10.35 6.13 -4.78
N GLN A 84 10.34 5.98 -6.11
CA GLN A 84 10.20 4.70 -6.79
C GLN A 84 11.57 4.06 -7.03
N ARG A 85 11.63 2.73 -6.86
CA ARG A 85 12.77 1.88 -7.20
C ARG A 85 12.29 0.58 -7.83
N GLU A 86 13.23 -0.19 -8.38
CA GLU A 86 12.93 -1.52 -8.87
C GLU A 86 12.50 -2.43 -7.71
N GLY A 87 11.31 -3.02 -7.83
CA GLY A 87 10.73 -3.92 -6.83
C GLY A 87 10.24 -3.24 -5.55
N ARG A 88 10.33 -1.91 -5.40
CA ARG A 88 9.86 -1.22 -4.18
C ARG A 88 9.54 0.26 -4.34
N ILE A 89 8.75 0.77 -3.40
CA ILE A 89 8.39 2.18 -3.29
C ILE A 89 8.66 2.64 -1.85
N ASP A 90 9.54 3.62 -1.69
CA ASP A 90 9.87 4.18 -0.39
C ASP A 90 8.92 5.36 -0.09
N VAL A 91 8.35 5.39 1.12
CA VAL A 91 7.37 6.39 1.56
C VAL A 91 7.94 7.18 2.75
N GLU A 92 7.89 8.50 2.63
CA GLU A 92 8.43 9.43 3.62
C GLU A 92 7.33 9.94 4.56
N SER A 93 7.51 9.69 5.85
CA SER A 93 6.67 10.15 6.94
C SER A 93 7.11 11.52 7.46
N ALA A 94 6.17 12.27 8.03
CA ALA A 94 6.49 13.51 8.75
C ALA A 94 6.92 13.29 10.21
N GLY A 95 6.69 12.12 10.80
CA GLY A 95 7.08 11.74 12.15
C GLY A 95 8.31 10.82 12.17
N HIS A 96 9.21 10.99 13.13
CA HIS A 96 10.44 10.17 13.20
C HIS A 96 10.15 8.71 13.51
N THR A 97 9.45 8.44 14.61
CA THR A 97 9.10 7.09 15.07
C THR A 97 7.66 7.09 15.58
N HIS A 98 6.82 6.27 14.97
CA HIS A 98 5.40 6.15 15.32
C HIS A 98 4.76 4.95 14.61
N THR A 99 3.51 4.65 14.94
CA THR A 99 2.70 3.68 14.18
C THR A 99 1.66 4.44 13.36
N ALA A 100 1.73 4.29 12.05
CA ALA A 100 0.77 4.86 11.11
C ALA A 100 -0.34 3.84 10.78
N LEU A 101 -1.43 4.32 10.17
CA LEU A 101 -2.44 3.47 9.54
C LEU A 101 -2.25 3.48 8.03
N LEU A 102 -2.29 2.32 7.39
CA LEU A 102 -2.27 2.18 5.93
C LEU A 102 -3.52 1.44 5.46
N ASP A 103 -4.38 2.17 4.75
CA ASP A 103 -5.47 1.62 3.96
C ASP A 103 -4.94 1.26 2.55
N VAL A 104 -5.31 0.10 2.03
CA VAL A 104 -4.90 -0.39 0.70
C VAL A 104 -6.11 -0.83 -0.09
N GLU A 105 -6.20 -0.36 -1.32
CA GLU A 105 -7.24 -0.75 -2.28
C GLU A 105 -6.57 -1.31 -3.54
N VAL A 106 -6.96 -2.51 -3.94
CA VAL A 106 -6.51 -3.13 -5.19
C VAL A 106 -7.67 -3.16 -6.16
N TRP A 107 -7.47 -2.56 -7.33
CA TRP A 107 -8.46 -2.38 -8.37
C TRP A 107 -8.17 -3.29 -9.57
N ASP A 108 -9.20 -3.73 -10.27
CA ASP A 108 -9.07 -4.67 -11.41
C ASP A 108 -9.12 -4.03 -12.79
N GLY A 109 -9.04 -2.70 -12.84
CA GLY A 109 -9.25 -1.90 -14.03
C GLY A 109 -8.26 -0.74 -14.14
N PRO A 110 -8.53 0.24 -15.01
CA PRO A 110 -7.70 1.43 -15.11
C PRO A 110 -7.73 2.25 -13.82
N ALA A 111 -6.94 3.34 -13.80
CA ALA A 111 -6.80 4.22 -12.64
C ALA A 111 -8.17 4.56 -12.00
N PRO A 112 -8.34 4.32 -10.69
CA PRO A 112 -9.58 4.64 -10.01
C PRO A 112 -9.77 6.16 -9.92
N PRO A 113 -11.01 6.64 -9.70
CA PRO A 113 -11.26 8.04 -9.39
C PRO A 113 -10.37 8.53 -8.24
N ALA A 114 -9.95 9.80 -8.30
CA ALA A 114 -9.21 10.39 -7.19
C ALA A 114 -10.08 10.38 -5.92
N GLU A 115 -9.46 10.12 -4.77
CA GLU A 115 -10.15 10.13 -3.48
C GLU A 115 -10.24 11.57 -2.98
N ASP A 116 -11.46 12.11 -2.90
CA ASP A 116 -11.76 13.49 -2.54
C ASP A 116 -12.46 13.61 -1.17
N ARG A 117 -12.79 12.49 -0.52
CA ARG A 117 -13.54 12.48 0.75
C ARG A 117 -12.70 12.87 1.95
N ALA A 118 -11.38 12.77 1.86
CA ALA A 118 -10.47 13.09 2.95
C ALA A 118 -9.61 14.31 2.62
N ALA A 119 -9.23 15.07 3.66
CA ALA A 119 -8.32 16.20 3.58
C ALA A 119 -6.86 15.69 3.47
N TRP A 120 -6.53 15.07 2.34
CA TRP A 120 -5.16 14.60 2.08
C TRP A 120 -4.19 15.78 2.04
N GLU A 121 -3.13 15.69 2.83
CA GLU A 121 -2.06 16.69 2.92
C GLU A 121 -1.01 16.46 1.83
N GLU A 122 -0.80 15.21 1.42
CA GLU A 122 0.14 14.83 0.38
C GLU A 122 -0.44 13.76 -0.55
N ARG A 123 0.01 13.78 -1.80
CA ARG A 123 -0.33 12.79 -2.83
C ARG A 123 0.85 12.56 -3.76
N ALA A 124 1.10 11.30 -4.11
CA ALA A 124 2.05 10.95 -5.16
C ALA A 124 1.58 9.71 -5.94
N GLU A 125 2.10 9.54 -7.14
CA GLU A 125 1.92 8.33 -7.96
C GLU A 125 3.29 7.72 -8.27
N ALA A 126 3.33 6.39 -8.35
CA ALA A 126 4.52 5.61 -8.67
C ALA A 126 4.12 4.32 -9.40
N GLU A 127 5.10 3.60 -9.92
CA GLU A 127 4.90 2.25 -10.44
C GLU A 127 5.65 1.20 -9.61
N LEU A 128 5.10 0.00 -9.55
CA LEU A 128 5.69 -1.17 -8.90
C LEU A 128 5.67 -2.35 -9.87
N SER A 129 6.85 -2.90 -10.14
CA SER A 129 6.98 -4.24 -10.71
C SER A 129 6.95 -5.23 -9.54
N CYS A 130 5.98 -6.15 -9.55
CA CYS A 130 5.83 -7.17 -8.52
C CYS A 130 5.88 -8.56 -9.17
N THR A 131 6.88 -9.37 -8.85
CA THR A 131 7.07 -10.75 -9.33
C THR A 131 6.29 -11.76 -8.50
N SER A 132 6.16 -11.55 -7.18
CA SER A 132 5.47 -12.50 -6.30
C SER A 132 3.94 -12.40 -6.36
N GLY A 133 3.41 -11.25 -6.77
CA GLY A 133 1.99 -10.90 -6.60
C GLY A 133 1.65 -10.37 -5.20
N GLU A 134 2.64 -10.27 -4.30
CA GLU A 134 2.49 -9.79 -2.94
C GLU A 134 3.52 -8.71 -2.60
N VAL A 135 3.12 -7.78 -1.74
CA VAL A 135 3.96 -6.67 -1.27
C VAL A 135 4.10 -6.75 0.25
N ALA A 136 5.33 -6.75 0.72
CA ALA A 136 5.67 -6.60 2.12
C ALA A 136 5.83 -5.11 2.47
N VAL A 137 5.33 -4.73 3.65
CA VAL A 137 5.64 -3.43 4.24
C VAL A 137 6.93 -3.55 5.05
N TRP A 138 7.86 -2.61 4.88
CA TRP A 138 9.16 -2.62 5.55
C TRP A 138 9.36 -1.38 6.41
N ALA A 139 9.75 -1.57 7.66
CA ALA A 139 10.32 -0.51 8.50
C ALA A 139 11.82 -0.39 8.24
N THR A 140 12.40 0.78 8.55
CA THR A 140 13.81 1.11 8.31
C THR A 140 14.74 0.28 9.19
N ALA A 141 14.42 0.10 10.47
CA ALA A 141 15.26 -0.68 11.39
C ALA A 141 14.70 -2.07 11.69
N ALA A 142 13.37 -2.24 11.78
CA ALA A 142 12.76 -3.54 12.10
C ALA A 142 12.66 -4.51 10.90
N GLY A 143 12.80 -4.02 9.66
CA GLY A 143 12.73 -4.85 8.46
C GLY A 143 11.28 -5.17 8.04
N PRO A 144 11.03 -6.33 7.41
CA PRO A 144 9.71 -6.65 6.86
C PRO A 144 8.71 -6.91 7.99
N MET A 145 7.57 -6.25 7.92
CA MET A 145 6.40 -6.53 8.75
C MET A 145 5.83 -7.92 8.38
N PRO A 146 5.16 -8.62 9.30
CA PRO A 146 4.68 -9.98 9.05
C PRO A 146 3.54 -10.04 8.02
N ASP A 147 2.72 -9.00 7.94
CA ASP A 147 1.59 -8.96 7.03
C ASP A 147 2.02 -8.67 5.58
N ARG A 148 1.22 -9.14 4.63
CA ARG A 148 1.47 -9.02 3.18
C ARG A 148 0.24 -8.43 2.51
N ILE A 149 0.47 -7.49 1.61
CA ILE A 149 -0.54 -6.92 0.73
C ILE A 149 -0.61 -7.80 -0.52
N ARG A 150 -1.72 -8.51 -0.71
CA ARG A 150 -1.94 -9.27 -1.95
C ARG A 150 -2.40 -8.34 -3.08
N LEU A 151 -1.65 -8.32 -4.19
CA LEU A 151 -2.02 -7.58 -5.40
C LEU A 151 -2.65 -8.50 -6.45
N ALA A 152 -2.07 -9.68 -6.67
CA ALA A 152 -2.60 -10.71 -7.58
C ALA A 152 -2.08 -12.10 -7.21
N ASP A 153 -2.52 -13.12 -7.96
CA ASP A 153 -2.05 -14.51 -7.81
C ASP A 153 -0.67 -14.76 -8.47
N GLY A 154 -0.03 -13.74 -9.03
CA GLY A 154 1.26 -13.85 -9.69
C GLY A 154 1.84 -12.52 -10.16
N PRO A 155 2.87 -12.55 -11.03
CA PRO A 155 3.61 -11.36 -11.46
C PRO A 155 2.74 -10.32 -12.16
N GLY A 156 3.03 -9.05 -11.93
CA GLY A 156 2.35 -7.93 -12.59
C GLY A 156 3.09 -6.60 -12.46
N ARG A 157 2.71 -5.65 -13.30
CA ARG A 157 3.08 -4.24 -13.15
C ARG A 157 1.88 -3.47 -12.63
N TRP A 158 2.12 -2.60 -11.69
CA TRP A 158 1.09 -1.86 -10.98
C TRP A 158 1.44 -0.38 -11.00
N ALA A 159 0.45 0.45 -11.26
CA ALA A 159 0.53 1.84 -10.84
C ALA A 159 -0.06 1.91 -9.43
N VAL A 160 0.53 2.78 -8.62
CA VAL A 160 0.06 3.07 -7.29
C VAL A 160 -0.13 4.57 -7.14
N ARG A 161 -1.19 4.94 -6.45
CA ARG A 161 -1.39 6.29 -5.93
C ARG A 161 -1.39 6.21 -4.41
N LEU A 162 -0.49 6.98 -3.80
CA LEU A 162 -0.43 7.15 -2.36
C LEU A 162 -0.98 8.50 -1.97
N TYR A 163 -1.80 8.51 -0.94
CA TYR A 163 -2.21 9.70 -0.22
C TYR A 163 -1.71 9.64 1.21
N CYS A 164 -1.51 10.80 1.83
CA CYS A 164 -1.18 10.91 3.23
C CYS A 164 -1.91 12.08 3.90
N ALA A 165 -2.38 11.85 5.12
CA ALA A 165 -2.97 12.86 6.00
C ALA A 165 -2.41 12.72 7.42
N GLY A 166 -2.51 13.79 8.22
CA GLY A 166 -2.01 13.82 9.59
C GLY A 166 -0.52 14.15 9.71
N ARG A 167 0.13 14.61 8.63
CA ARG A 167 1.58 14.89 8.61
C ARG A 167 1.94 16.04 9.53
N ALA A 168 1.15 17.12 9.49
CA ALA A 168 1.34 18.26 10.38
C ALA A 168 1.13 17.88 11.86
N ALA A 169 0.21 16.97 12.14
CA ALA A 169 -0.13 16.54 13.49
C ALA A 169 0.89 15.56 14.09
N VAL A 170 1.36 14.58 13.31
CA VAL A 170 2.28 13.55 13.80
C VAL A 170 3.66 14.11 14.12
N ARG A 171 4.13 15.12 13.37
CA ARG A 171 5.48 15.68 13.50
C ARG A 171 5.84 16.07 14.95
N PRO A 172 5.10 16.99 15.61
CA PRO A 172 5.41 17.36 16.99
C PRO A 172 5.14 16.25 18.01
N LEU A 173 4.25 15.31 17.73
CA LEU A 173 3.93 14.20 18.63
C LEU A 173 5.04 13.15 18.64
N ALA A 174 5.62 12.85 17.48
CA ALA A 174 6.73 11.91 17.32
C ALA A 174 8.04 12.41 17.94
N GLU A 175 8.15 13.71 18.26
CA GLU A 175 9.26 14.26 19.05
C GLU A 175 9.11 13.99 20.55
N GLN A 176 7.89 13.71 21.02
CA GLN A 176 7.54 13.56 22.43
C GLN A 176 7.27 12.11 22.85
N GLY A 177 7.07 11.22 21.88
CA GLY A 177 6.76 9.82 22.11
C GLY A 177 6.55 9.05 20.80
N VAL A 178 5.82 7.94 20.89
CA VAL A 178 5.50 7.07 19.75
C VAL A 178 3.99 7.12 19.54
N PRO A 179 3.47 8.12 18.80
CA PRO A 179 2.03 8.23 18.55
C PRO A 179 1.52 7.05 17.70
N GLU A 180 0.23 6.76 17.79
CA GLU A 180 -0.41 5.68 17.05
C GLU A 180 -1.59 6.24 16.25
N GLY A 181 -1.66 5.88 14.96
CA GLY A 181 -2.77 6.19 14.05
C GLY A 181 -2.97 7.66 13.70
N VAL A 182 -2.01 8.53 14.01
CA VAL A 182 -2.08 9.96 13.70
C VAL A 182 -1.81 10.22 12.22
N GLU A 183 -0.71 9.68 11.70
CA GLU A 183 -0.44 9.71 10.25
C GLU A 183 -1.17 8.54 9.58
N ARG A 184 -1.85 8.84 8.48
CA ARG A 184 -2.69 7.88 7.76
C ARG A 184 -2.36 7.90 6.27
N TYR A 185 -2.29 6.72 5.69
CA TYR A 185 -1.99 6.51 4.28
C TYR A 185 -3.13 5.77 3.59
N LEU A 186 -3.37 6.11 2.33
CA LEU A 186 -4.17 5.29 1.41
C LEU A 186 -3.32 4.96 0.19
N ALA A 187 -3.15 3.67 -0.10
CA ALA A 187 -2.48 3.18 -1.30
C ALA A 187 -3.50 2.52 -2.23
N GLN A 188 -3.72 3.11 -3.40
CA GLN A 188 -4.58 2.56 -4.45
C GLN A 188 -3.72 1.95 -5.54
N PHE A 189 -3.83 0.64 -5.74
CA PHE A 189 -3.13 -0.11 -6.77
C PHE A 189 -4.06 -0.44 -7.94
N TRP A 190 -3.58 -0.28 -9.17
CA TRP A 190 -4.28 -0.76 -10.36
C TRP A 190 -3.29 -1.32 -11.38
N PRO A 191 -3.69 -2.37 -12.14
CA PRO A 191 -2.80 -3.02 -13.07
C PRO A 191 -2.40 -2.07 -14.20
N LEU A 192 -1.12 -2.06 -14.54
CA LEU A 192 -0.62 -1.49 -15.77
C LEU A 192 -0.62 -2.56 -16.87
N PRO A 193 -0.91 -2.18 -18.12
CA PRO A 193 -0.74 -3.09 -19.24
C PRO A 193 0.69 -3.65 -19.25
N PRO A 194 0.86 -4.93 -19.65
CA PRO A 194 2.20 -5.46 -19.88
C PRO A 194 2.92 -4.55 -20.86
N SER A 195 4.16 -4.21 -20.54
CA SER A 195 5.02 -3.46 -21.45
C SER A 195 5.08 -4.25 -22.75
N HIS A 196 4.52 -3.72 -23.84
CA HIS A 196 4.63 -4.35 -25.15
C HIS A 196 6.10 -4.28 -25.59
N THR A 197 6.92 -5.21 -25.14
CA THR A 197 8.23 -5.46 -25.72
C THR A 197 7.98 -6.18 -27.04
N GLY A 198 7.76 -5.40 -28.11
CA GLY A 198 7.68 -5.93 -29.46
C GLY A 198 8.97 -6.71 -29.79
N PRO A 199 8.90 -7.79 -30.59
CA PRO A 199 10.06 -8.61 -30.87
C PRO A 199 11.16 -7.75 -31.49
N ALA A 200 12.35 -7.79 -30.88
CA ALA A 200 13.56 -7.25 -31.48
C ALA A 200 13.69 -7.82 -32.89
N ARG A 201 13.62 -6.95 -33.89
CA ARG A 201 13.86 -7.33 -35.29
C ARG A 201 15.25 -7.95 -35.36
N ARG A 202 15.33 -9.27 -35.56
CA ARG A 202 16.57 -9.92 -36.01
C ARG A 202 16.83 -9.41 -37.42
N GLY A 203 17.76 -8.46 -37.52
CA GLY A 203 18.37 -8.07 -38.79
C GLY A 203 19.22 -9.22 -39.30
N ALA A 204 18.98 -9.57 -40.56
CA ALA A 204 19.68 -10.57 -41.35
C ALA A 204 21.15 -10.20 -41.63
#